data_AF-A0A2V8C565-F1
#
_entry.id   AF-A0A2V8C565-F1
#
_cell.length_a   1.000
_cell.length_b   1.000
_cell.length_c   1.000
_cell.angle_alpha   90.00
_cell.angle_beta   90.00
_cell.angle_gamma   90.00
#
_symmetry.space_group_name_H-M   'P 1'
#
loop_
_entity.id
_entity.type
_entity.pdbx_description
1 polymer ?
#
loop_
_entity_poly.entity_id
_entity_poly.type
_entity_poly.pdbx_seq_one_letter_code
_entity_poly.pdbx_strand_id
1 'polypeptide(L)'
;DVTGFDDYNGIPSSQQKKVTERYWRDGEQLKATVTVEDPMFLRKPASYTMRYLPAPKGYKLKAFDCDPEAARLSVQFIPPRYK
;
A
#
# COMPACT_ATOMS: atom_id res chain seq x y z
N ASP A 1 2.46 -3.38 -6.53
CA ASP A 1 1.00 -3.34 -6.66
C ASP A 1 0.50 -2.07 -5.98
N VAL A 2 -0.52 -1.44 -6.56
CA VAL A 2 -1.04 -0.13 -6.20
C VAL A 2 -2.06 -0.19 -5.06
N THR A 3 -2.55 -1.38 -4.71
CA THR A 3 -3.66 -1.60 -3.77
C THR A 3 -3.30 -1.50 -2.28
N GLY A 4 -2.01 -1.55 -1.93
CA GLY A 4 -1.54 -1.36 -0.55
C GLY A 4 -1.73 -2.58 0.37
N PHE A 5 -1.06 -2.57 1.54
CA PHE A 5 -1.04 -3.71 2.48
C PHE A 5 -2.43 -4.10 3.00
N ASP A 6 -3.32 -3.13 3.24
CA ASP A 6 -4.64 -3.38 3.80
C ASP A 6 -5.59 -4.05 2.82
N ASP A 7 -5.58 -3.68 1.54
CA ASP A 7 -6.49 -4.25 0.54
C ASP A 7 -6.21 -5.74 0.30
N TYR A 8 -4.94 -6.13 0.22
CA TYR A 8 -4.54 -7.55 0.10
C TYR A 8 -4.98 -8.44 1.25
N ASN A 9 -5.10 -7.86 2.44
CA ASN A 9 -5.43 -8.61 3.65
C ASN A 9 -6.90 -8.45 4.04
N GLY A 10 -7.71 -7.79 3.20
CA GLY A 10 -9.12 -7.50 3.49
C GLY A 10 -9.28 -6.71 4.79
N ILE A 11 -8.33 -5.85 5.13
CA ILE A 11 -8.36 -5.04 6.35
C ILE A 11 -9.26 -3.83 6.08
N PRO A 12 -10.45 -3.74 6.71
CA PRO A 12 -11.31 -2.58 6.55
C PRO A 12 -10.62 -1.34 7.11
N SER A 13 -10.93 -0.19 6.53
CA SER A 13 -10.36 1.10 6.94
C SER A 13 -11.42 2.19 7.09
N SER A 14 -11.16 3.11 8.01
CA SER A 14 -11.97 4.28 8.32
C SER A 14 -11.19 5.57 8.06
N GLN A 15 -11.86 6.71 8.19
CA GLN A 15 -11.22 8.03 8.15
C GLN A 15 -10.24 8.27 9.33
N GLN A 16 -10.24 7.41 10.34
CA GLN A 16 -9.30 7.46 11.48
C GLN A 16 -8.03 6.62 11.24
N LYS A 17 -7.90 6.00 10.08
CA LYS A 17 -6.72 5.20 9.72
C LYS A 17 -5.46 6.06 9.70
N LYS A 18 -4.40 5.55 10.35
CA LYS A 18 -3.04 6.09 10.27
C LYS A 18 -2.09 5.00 9.77
N VAL A 19 -1.24 5.36 8.82
CA VAL A 19 -0.20 4.48 8.29
C VAL A 19 1.16 5.06 8.67
N THR A 20 2.03 4.21 9.24
CA THR A 20 3.42 4.54 9.52
C THR A 20 4.33 3.57 8.80
N GLU A 21 5.27 4.09 8.03
CA GLU A 21 6.30 3.29 7.36
C GLU A 21 7.67 3.55 7.99
N ARG A 22 8.41 2.49 8.30
CA ARG A 22 9.77 2.57 8.83
C ARG A 22 10.72 1.81 7.94
N TYR A 23 11.74 2.49 7.46
CA TYR A 23 12.73 1.96 6.53
C TYR A 23 14.07 1.79 7.20
N TRP A 24 14.74 0.67 6.94
CA TRP A 24 16.12 0.45 7.38
C TRP A 24 16.84 -0.49 6.43
N ARG A 25 18.18 -0.45 6.48
CA ARG A 25 19.03 -1.35 5.69
C ARG A 25 19.59 -2.46 6.55
N ASP A 26 19.68 -3.65 5.97
CA ASP A 26 20.33 -4.83 6.54
C ASP A 26 21.26 -5.42 5.46
N GLY A 27 22.53 -5.05 5.54
CA GLY A 27 23.49 -5.25 4.46
C GLY A 27 23.03 -4.56 3.16
N GLU A 28 22.93 -5.33 2.08
CA GLU A 28 22.43 -4.85 0.79
C GLU A 28 20.89 -4.85 0.68
N GLN A 29 20.19 -5.38 1.67
CA GLN A 29 18.73 -5.50 1.65
C GLN A 29 18.09 -4.25 2.23
N LEU A 30 17.09 -3.71 1.54
CA LEU A 30 16.21 -2.69 2.11
C LEU A 30 15.03 -3.40 2.78
N LYS A 31 14.74 -3.04 4.03
CA LYS A 31 13.57 -3.52 4.76
C LYS A 31 12.65 -2.35 5.07
N ALA A 32 11.35 -2.63 5.05
CA ALA A 32 10.32 -1.66 5.37
C ALA A 32 9.23 -2.31 6.22
N THR A 33 8.90 -1.75 7.38
CA THR A 33 7.70 -2.13 8.13
C THR A 33 6.62 -1.09 7.85
N VAL A 34 5.46 -1.56 7.38
CA VAL A 34 4.22 -0.79 7.35
C VAL A 34 3.44 -1.15 8.61
N THR A 35 3.00 -0.15 9.36
CA THR A 35 2.08 -0.31 10.50
C THR A 35 0.82 0.49 10.25
N VAL A 36 -0.31 -0.16 10.37
CA VAL A 36 -1.65 0.41 10.20
C VAL A 36 -2.34 0.44 11.56
N GLU A 37 -2.81 1.62 11.93
CA GLU A 37 -3.61 1.87 13.12
C GLU A 37 -4.98 2.37 12.67
N ASP A 38 -6.05 1.75 13.17
CA ASP A 38 -7.42 2.21 12.93
C ASP A 38 -8.29 1.82 14.13
N PRO A 39 -8.55 2.73 15.08
CA PRO A 39 -9.25 2.40 16.31
C PRO A 39 -10.71 1.98 16.08
N MET A 40 -11.28 2.28 14.92
CA MET A 40 -12.66 1.89 14.58
C MET A 40 -12.75 0.40 14.21
N PHE A 41 -11.76 -0.12 13.50
CA PHE A 41 -11.77 -1.48 12.96
C PHE A 41 -10.76 -2.43 13.62
N LEU A 42 -9.65 -1.93 14.12
CA LEU A 42 -8.54 -2.71 14.65
C LEU A 42 -8.45 -2.58 16.17
N ARG A 43 -8.44 -3.73 16.86
CA ARG A 43 -8.19 -3.77 18.32
C ARG A 43 -6.75 -3.43 18.69
N LYS A 44 -5.82 -3.63 17.76
CA LYS A 44 -4.39 -3.36 17.89
C LYS A 44 -3.79 -3.06 16.52
N PRO A 45 -2.67 -2.33 16.42
CA PRO A 45 -2.03 -2.06 15.15
C PRO A 45 -1.68 -3.35 14.39
N ALA A 46 -1.88 -3.32 13.07
CA ALA A 46 -1.45 -4.38 12.17
C ALA A 46 -0.14 -3.97 11.51
N SER A 47 0.88 -4.83 11.54
CA SER A 47 2.19 -4.54 10.97
C SER A 47 2.66 -5.64 10.04
N TYR A 48 3.29 -5.24 8.95
CA TYR A 48 3.91 -6.15 7.99
C TYR A 48 5.29 -5.63 7.58
N THR A 49 6.26 -6.54 7.49
CA THR A 49 7.63 -6.20 7.11
C THR A 49 7.97 -6.79 5.76
N MET A 50 8.32 -5.91 4.82
CA MET A 50 8.76 -6.22 3.48
C MET A 50 10.29 -6.25 3.41
N ARG A 51 10.80 -7.04 2.48
CA ARG A 51 12.22 -7.18 2.18
C ARG A 51 12.45 -7.00 0.68
N TYR A 52 13.21 -5.98 0.34
CA TYR A 52 13.60 -5.66 -1.02
C TYR A 52 15.04 -6.09 -1.24
N LEU A 53 15.24 -6.97 -2.22
CA LEU A 53 16.55 -7.38 -2.67
C LEU A 53 17.04 -6.41 -3.77
N PRO A 54 18.35 -6.17 -3.87
CA PRO A 54 18.92 -5.47 -5.01
C PRO A 54 18.48 -6.13 -6.31
N ALA A 55 18.25 -5.31 -7.33
CA ALA A 55 17.96 -5.83 -8.66
C ALA A 55 19.19 -6.60 -9.20
N PRO A 56 18.98 -7.68 -9.97
CA PRO A 56 20.09 -8.38 -10.63
C PRO A 56 20.92 -7.44 -11.50
N LYS A 57 22.21 -7.76 -11.71
CA LYS A 57 23.07 -7.00 -12.63
C LYS A 57 22.43 -6.94 -14.02
N GLY A 58 22.35 -5.74 -14.59
CA GLY A 58 21.76 -5.50 -15.91
C GLY A 58 20.22 -5.39 -15.91
N TYR A 59 19.56 -5.46 -14.76
CA TYR A 59 18.13 -5.21 -14.66
C TYR A 59 17.77 -3.79 -15.14
N LYS A 60 16.75 -3.69 -15.98
CA LYS A 60 16.18 -2.43 -16.46
C LYS A 60 14.74 -2.33 -16.01
N LEU A 61 14.40 -1.20 -15.38
CA LEU A 61 13.01 -0.89 -15.06
C LEU A 61 12.22 -0.80 -16.37
N LYS A 62 11.13 -1.56 -16.47
CA LYS A 62 10.16 -1.40 -17.55
C LYS A 62 9.22 -0.26 -17.14
N ALA A 63 8.99 0.68 -18.04
CA ALA A 63 7.94 1.67 -17.84
C ALA A 63 6.61 0.93 -17.64
N PHE A 64 5.91 1.27 -16.56
CA PHE A 64 4.55 0.81 -16.37
C PHE A 64 3.67 1.62 -17.31
N ASP A 65 2.94 0.94 -18.20
CA ASP A 65 2.06 1.56 -19.19
C ASP A 65 0.77 2.01 -18.49
N CYS A 66 0.89 3.07 -17.71
CA CYS A 66 -0.21 3.67 -16.97
C CYS A 66 -1.08 4.45 -17.96
N ASP A 67 -2.28 3.94 -18.23
CA ASP A 67 -3.32 4.72 -18.91
C ASP A 67 -3.95 5.69 -17.89
N PRO A 68 -3.69 7.01 -18.00
CA PRO A 68 -4.20 7.98 -17.04
C PRO A 68 -5.72 8.11 -17.09
N GLU A 69 -6.35 7.85 -18.23
CA GLU A 69 -7.80 7.93 -18.38
C GLU A 69 -8.47 6.71 -17.78
N ALA A 70 -7.91 5.51 -17.98
CA ALA A 70 -8.38 4.31 -17.27
C ALA A 70 -8.17 4.44 -15.74
N ALA A 71 -7.04 4.98 -15.30
CA ALA A 71 -6.74 5.18 -13.88
C ALA A 71 -7.71 6.16 -13.19
N ARG A 72 -8.38 7.04 -13.94
CA ARG A 72 -9.39 7.95 -13.40
C ARG A 72 -10.71 7.27 -13.01
N LEU A 73 -10.98 6.05 -13.47
CA LEU A 73 -12.24 5.39 -13.16
C LEU A 73 -12.40 5.08 -11.66
N SER A 74 -11.31 4.80 -10.95
CA SER A 74 -11.35 4.51 -9.50
C SER A 74 -11.57 5.73 -8.61
N VAL A 75 -11.42 6.94 -9.14
CA VAL A 75 -11.71 8.21 -8.42
C VAL A 75 -13.10 8.77 -8.73
N GLN A 76 -13.87 8.12 -9.62
CA GLN A 76 -15.26 8.49 -9.82
C GLN A 76 -16.09 7.98 -8.64
N PHE A 77 -16.53 8.89 -7.78
CA PHE A 77 -17.46 8.56 -6.71
C PHE A 77 -18.72 7.94 -7.31
N ILE A 78 -19.08 6.74 -6.86
CA ILE A 78 -20.39 6.17 -7.15
C ILE A 78 -21.41 7.11 -6.48
N PRO A 79 -22.30 7.76 -7.25
CA PRO A 79 -23.29 8.64 -6.66
C PRO A 79 -24.13 7.84 -5.66
N PRO A 80 -24.33 8.34 -4.42
CA PRO A 80 -25.05 7.61 -3.39
C PRO A 80 -26.46 7.32 -3.89
N ARG A 81 -26.86 6.05 -3.79
CA ARG A 81 -28.17 5.57 -4.28
C ARG A 81 -29.35 6.10 -3.45
N TYR A 82 -29.08 6.63 -2.26
CA TYR A 82 -30.06 7.16 -1.32
C TYR A 82 -29.54 8.49 -0.73
N LYS A 83 -30.46 9.47 -0.58
CA LYS A 83 -30.21 10.80 0.00
C LYS A 83 -30.50 10.80 1.49
#